data_AF-A0A6L9SSA2-F1
#
_entry.id   AF-A0A6L9SSA2-F1
#
_cell.length_a   1.000
_cell.length_b   1.000
_cell.length_c   1.000
_cell.angle_alpha   90.00
_cell.angle_beta   90.00
_cell.angle_gamma   90.00
#
_symmetry.space_group_name_H-M   'P 1'
#
loop_
_entity.id
_entity.type
_entity.pdbx_description
1 polymer ?
#
loop_
_entity_poly.entity_id
_entity_poly.type
_entity_poly.pdbx_seq_one_letter_code
_entity_poly.pdbx_strand_id
1 'polypeptide(L)'
;MGIRELREDKGLKQPQFAEKAGVSQQRLSEYEVGKRPAGNMKLDTALEMLRAGGHARLANNVARLLIEGNGPKENTDDSQV
;
A
#
# COMPACT_ATOMS: atom_id res chain seq x y z
N MET A 1 14.09 4.70 -2.81
CA MET A 1 13.02 3.91 -2.19
C MET A 1 12.32 3.05 -3.24
N GLY A 2 12.82 1.84 -3.46
CA GLY A 2 12.16 0.81 -4.25
C GLY A 2 11.50 -0.26 -3.37
N ILE A 3 10.67 -1.13 -3.96
CA ILE A 3 10.00 -2.23 -3.25
C ILE A 3 11.01 -3.18 -2.59
N ARG A 4 12.17 -3.36 -3.22
CA ARG A 4 13.28 -4.15 -2.66
C ARG A 4 13.81 -3.57 -1.35
N GLU A 5 14.09 -2.28 -1.32
CA GLU A 5 14.59 -1.57 -0.13
C GLU A 5 13.55 -1.68 1.00
N LEU A 6 12.27 -1.47 0.70
CA LEU A 6 11.15 -1.63 1.63
C LEU A 6 11.11 -3.02 2.31
N ARG A 7 11.44 -4.07 1.55
CA ARG A 7 11.51 -5.45 2.04
C ARG A 7 12.77 -5.69 2.89
N GLU A 8 13.92 -5.24 2.41
CA GLU A 8 15.22 -5.45 3.04
C GLU A 8 15.32 -4.71 4.38
N ASP A 9 14.72 -3.52 4.50
CA ASP A 9 14.62 -2.76 5.76
C ASP A 9 13.88 -3.51 6.88
N LYS A 10 13.05 -4.50 6.51
CA LYS A 10 12.34 -5.38 7.44
C LYS A 10 12.98 -6.75 7.60
N GLY A 11 14.14 -7.00 6.98
CA GLY A 11 14.82 -8.29 7.02
C GLY A 11 14.02 -9.43 6.39
N LEU A 12 13.06 -9.12 5.51
CA LEU A 12 12.16 -10.11 4.93
C LEU A 12 12.77 -10.73 3.66
N LYS A 13 12.64 -12.05 3.51
CA LYS A 13 12.92 -12.73 2.25
C LYS A 13 11.80 -12.48 1.25
N GLN A 14 12.10 -12.56 -0.05
CA GLN A 14 11.09 -12.35 -1.11
C GLN A 14 9.81 -13.19 -0.92
N PRO A 15 9.86 -14.51 -0.60
CA PRO A 15 8.65 -15.30 -0.39
C PRO A 15 7.79 -14.77 0.76
N GLN A 16 8.41 -14.40 1.88
CA GLN A 16 7.72 -13.89 3.07
C GLN A 16 7.05 -12.55 2.81
N PHE A 17 7.71 -11.67 2.08
CA PHE A 17 7.14 -10.37 1.71
C PHE A 17 6.02 -10.53 0.69
N ALA A 18 6.18 -11.42 -0.29
CA ALA A 18 5.17 -11.69 -1.31
C ALA A 18 3.88 -12.25 -0.68
N GLU A 19 4.02 -13.19 0.26
CA GLU A 19 2.92 -13.75 1.05
C GLU A 19 2.18 -12.64 1.82
N LYS A 20 2.90 -11.80 2.56
CA LYS A 20 2.31 -10.67 3.29
C LYS A 20 1.63 -9.65 2.37
N ALA A 21 2.18 -9.43 1.18
CA ALA A 21 1.66 -8.49 0.20
C ALA A 21 0.54 -9.08 -0.70
N GLY A 22 0.18 -10.36 -0.52
CA GLY A 22 -0.85 -11.02 -1.33
C GLY A 22 -0.49 -11.20 -2.81
N VAL A 23 0.79 -11.31 -3.14
CA VAL A 23 1.28 -11.51 -4.52
C VAL A 23 2.15 -12.75 -4.65
N SER A 24 2.32 -13.26 -5.87
CA SER A 24 3.29 -14.33 -6.10
C SER A 24 4.72 -13.80 -5.97
N GLN A 25 5.65 -14.66 -5.54
CA GLN A 25 7.07 -14.29 -5.45
C GLN A 25 7.64 -13.87 -6.81
N GLN A 26 7.21 -14.50 -7.90
CA GLN A 26 7.58 -14.08 -9.26
C GLN A 26 7.14 -12.64 -9.55
N ARG A 27 5.88 -12.28 -9.24
CA ARG A 27 5.38 -10.91 -9.44
C ARG A 27 6.16 -9.91 -8.60
N LEU A 28 6.44 -10.25 -7.34
CA LEU A 28 7.30 -9.41 -6.49
C LEU A 28 8.68 -9.19 -7.13
N SER A 29 9.31 -10.25 -7.63
CA SER A 29 10.61 -10.16 -8.31
C SER A 29 10.55 -9.25 -9.53
N GLU A 30 9.51 -9.35 -10.36
CA GLU A 30 9.30 -8.47 -11.53
C GLU A 30 9.18 -6.99 -11.13
N TYR A 31 8.54 -6.69 -10.00
CA TYR A 31 8.48 -5.33 -9.45
C TYR A 31 9.83 -4.84 -8.92
N GLU A 32 10.57 -5.69 -8.19
CA GLU A 32 11.86 -5.33 -7.60
C GLU A 32 12.94 -5.04 -8.64
N VAL A 33 12.92 -5.74 -9.78
CA VAL A 33 13.89 -5.53 -10.88
C VAL A 33 13.38 -4.55 -11.93
N GLY A 34 12.18 -3.99 -11.76
CA GLY A 34 11.58 -3.02 -12.70
C GLY A 34 11.08 -3.61 -14.01
N LYS A 35 11.10 -4.94 -14.20
CA LYS A 35 10.49 -5.62 -15.36
C LYS A 35 8.99 -5.33 -15.46
N ARG A 36 8.34 -5.16 -14.31
CA ARG A 36 6.97 -4.68 -14.20
C ARG A 36 6.98 -3.32 -13.49
N PRO A 37 6.48 -2.24 -14.11
CA PRO A 37 6.41 -0.94 -13.46
C PRO A 37 5.51 -0.99 -12.22
N ALA A 38 6.00 -0.47 -11.10
CA ALA A 38 5.22 -0.41 -9.86
C ALA A 38 3.97 0.49 -10.01
N GLY A 39 4.02 1.51 -10.87
CA GLY A 39 2.86 2.37 -11.16
C GLY A 39 1.67 1.65 -11.82
N ASN A 40 1.88 0.44 -12.34
CA ASN A 40 0.81 -0.37 -12.95
C ASN A 40 0.22 -1.42 -11.99
N MET A 41 0.59 -1.41 -10.70
CA MET A 41 -0.02 -2.33 -9.72
C MET A 41 -1.38 -1.83 -9.25
N LYS A 42 -2.23 -2.77 -8.79
CA LYS A 42 -3.47 -2.39 -8.11
C LYS A 42 -3.13 -1.63 -6.83
N LEU A 43 -3.94 -0.62 -6.52
CA LEU A 43 -3.80 0.15 -5.29
C LEU A 43 -3.75 -0.74 -4.05
N ASP A 44 -4.63 -1.73 -3.94
CA ASP A 44 -4.64 -2.67 -2.81
C ASP A 44 -3.30 -3.38 -2.65
N THR A 45 -2.68 -3.80 -3.75
CA THR A 45 -1.35 -4.41 -3.73
C THR A 45 -0.30 -3.43 -3.22
N ALA A 46 -0.36 -2.17 -3.64
CA ALA A 46 0.56 -1.14 -3.14
C ALA A 46 0.39 -0.92 -1.63
N LEU A 47 -0.85 -0.88 -1.15
CA LEU A 47 -1.18 -0.72 0.27
C LEU A 47 -0.71 -1.92 1.09
N GLU A 48 -0.92 -3.15 0.61
CA GLU A 48 -0.43 -4.36 1.29
C GLU A 48 1.10 -4.45 1.30
N MET A 49 1.78 -4.02 0.23
CA MET A 49 3.25 -3.92 0.24
C MET A 49 3.74 -2.89 1.26
N LEU A 50 3.08 -1.73 1.38
CA LEU A 50 3.39 -0.74 2.41
C LEU A 50 3.17 -1.30 3.82
N ARG A 51 2.06 -2.01 4.06
CA ARG A 51 1.79 -2.69 5.34
C ARG A 51 2.84 -3.74 5.67
N ALA A 52 3.17 -4.61 4.72
CA ALA A 52 4.20 -5.63 4.84
C ALA A 52 5.58 -5.02 5.14
N GLY A 53 5.88 -3.86 4.54
CA GLY A 53 7.07 -3.05 4.78
C GLY A 53 7.02 -2.20 6.05
N GLY A 54 6.02 -2.38 6.92
CA GLY A 54 5.87 -1.66 8.19
C GLY A 54 5.47 -0.18 8.08
N HIS A 55 4.95 0.24 6.93
CA HIS A 55 4.42 1.57 6.67
C HIS A 55 2.88 1.62 6.80
N ALA A 56 2.33 0.91 7.78
CA ALA A 56 0.88 0.78 7.97
C ALA A 56 0.16 2.12 8.15
N ARG A 57 0.78 3.10 8.85
CA ARG A 57 0.22 4.46 8.99
C ARG A 57 0.06 5.15 7.63
N LEU A 58 1.09 5.06 6.77
CA LEU A 58 1.03 5.63 5.43
C LEU A 58 -0.03 4.92 4.57
N ALA A 59 -0.06 3.58 4.61
CA ALA A 59 -1.06 2.80 3.88
C ALA A 59 -2.50 3.21 4.29
N ASN A 60 -2.75 3.38 5.59
CA ASN A 60 -4.05 3.80 6.08
C ASN A 60 -4.38 5.24 5.68
N ASN A 61 -3.42 6.17 5.69
CA ASN A 61 -3.64 7.54 5.23
C ASN A 61 -3.97 7.60 3.74
N VAL A 62 -3.25 6.85 2.90
CA VAL A 62 -3.52 6.78 1.44
C VAL A 62 -4.90 6.17 1.19
N ALA A 63 -5.23 5.07 1.88
CA ALA A 63 -6.56 4.47 1.79
C ALA A 63 -7.66 5.47 2.20
N ARG A 64 -7.43 6.19 3.30
CA ARG A 64 -8.36 7.20 3.82
C ARG A 64 -8.59 8.35 2.84
N LEU A 65 -7.53 8.90 2.24
CA LEU A 65 -7.66 9.97 1.23
C LEU A 65 -8.55 9.58 0.05
N LEU A 66 -8.55 8.31 -0.33
CA LEU A 66 -9.33 7.79 -1.46
C LEU A 66 -10.76 7.40 -1.06
N ILE A 67 -10.97 7.03 0.21
CA ILE A 67 -12.30 6.80 0.78
C ILE A 67 -12.99 8.13 1.10
N GLU A 68 -12.26 9.13 1.59
CA GLU A 68 -12.78 10.48 1.91
C GLU A 68 -13.16 11.30 0.69
N GLY A 69 -12.69 10.92 -0.51
CA GLY A 69 -13.30 11.36 -1.78
C GLY A 69 -14.75 10.89 -1.98
N ASN A 70 -15.23 9.99 -1.13
CA ASN A 70 -16.60 9.46 -1.08
C ASN A 70 -17.11 9.27 0.38
N GLY A 71 -16.52 9.98 1.34
CA GLY A 71 -16.93 9.98 2.75
C GLY A 71 -18.19 10.81 2.95
N PRO A 72 -19.02 10.53 3.98
CA PRO A 72 -20.26 11.27 4.19
C PRO A 72 -19.94 12.76 4.30
N LYS A 73 -20.63 13.57 3.48
CA LYS A 73 -20.63 15.03 3.65
C LYS A 73 -20.93 15.29 5.12
N GLU A 74 -20.04 16.00 5.80
CA GLU A 74 -20.38 16.57 7.10
C GLU A 74 -21.65 17.39 6.89
N ASN A 75 -22.78 16.90 7.42
CA ASN A 75 -23.95 17.75 7.57
C ASN A 75 -23.56 18.79 8.61
N THR A 76 -23.20 19.97 8.13
CA THR A 76 -23.20 21.19 8.94
C THR A 76 -24.68 21.53 9.21
N ASP A 77 -25.30 20.77 10.11
CA ASP A 77 -26.48 21.23 10.83
C ASP A 77 -26.01 21.70 12.21
N ASP A 78 -25.33 22.85 12.21
CA ASP A 78 -25.31 23.71 13.39
C ASP A 78 -26.41 24.76 13.21
N SER A 79 -27.65 24.30 13.27
CA SER A 79 -28.77 25.10 13.74
C SER A 79 -28.61 25.31 15.25
N GLN A 80 -27.77 26.26 15.65
CA GLN A 80 -27.88 26.95 16.95
C GLN A 80 -27.42 28.40 16.79
N VAL A 81 -28.34 29.32 16.47
CA VAL A 81 -28.81 30.44 17.32
C VAL A 81 -30.17 30.89 16.81
#